data_AF-A0A428GSC6-F1
#
_entry.id   AF-A0A428GSC6-F1
#
_cell.length_a   1.000
_cell.length_b   1.000
_cell.length_c   1.000
_cell.angle_alpha   90.00
_cell.angle_beta   90.00
_cell.angle_gamma   90.00
#
_symmetry.space_group_name_H-M   'P 1'
#
loop_
_entity.id
_entity.type
_entity.pdbx_description
1 polymer ?
#
loop_
_entity_poly.entity_id
_entity_poly.type
_entity_poly.pdbx_seq_one_letter_code
_entity_poly.pdbx_strand_id
1 'polypeptide(L)'
;MLRIFPYDTEGVEQAIADFEDKFTIKFPEKYKEFLLKYNGGNSLQTSFSINRKTSDIRAFYGFNKASQYNNFQYLIESGFLEEVLDRGFRQRFYSHSQG
;
A
#
# COMPACT_ATOMS: atom_id res chain seq x y z
N MET A 1 7.06 18.44 4.10
CA MET A 1 5.73 17.84 3.90
C MET A 1 5.81 16.92 2.70
N LEU A 2 5.36 15.66 2.80
CA LEU A 2 5.36 14.73 1.67
C LEU A 2 4.44 15.30 0.58
N ARG A 3 4.97 15.54 -0.62
CA ARG A 3 4.16 15.98 -1.76
C ARG A 3 3.79 14.76 -2.60
N ILE A 4 2.50 14.47 -2.66
CA ILE A 4 1.93 13.36 -3.41
C ILE A 4 1.08 13.94 -4.53
N PHE A 5 1.26 13.41 -5.73
CA PHE A 5 0.32 13.60 -6.83
C PHE A 5 -0.68 12.43 -6.79
N PRO A 6 -1.87 12.63 -6.22
CA PRO A 6 -2.83 11.55 -5.99
C PRO A 6 -3.35 11.00 -7.32
N TYR A 7 -3.81 9.75 -7.26
CA TYR A 7 -4.65 9.17 -8.30
C TYR A 7 -6.13 9.40 -7.98
N ASP A 8 -6.99 9.16 -8.97
CA ASP A 8 -8.45 9.28 -8.81
C ASP A 8 -8.95 8.28 -7.77
N THR A 9 -9.80 8.74 -6.85
CA THR A 9 -10.30 7.97 -5.71
C THR A 9 -11.65 7.30 -5.98
N GLU A 10 -12.22 7.42 -7.18
CA GLU A 10 -13.49 6.79 -7.55
C GLU A 10 -13.43 5.25 -7.38
N GLY A 11 -14.39 4.70 -6.65
CA GLY A 11 -14.53 3.27 -6.39
C GLY A 11 -13.46 2.65 -5.48
N VAL A 12 -12.59 3.46 -4.86
CA VAL A 12 -11.50 2.95 -4.01
C VAL A 12 -12.02 2.31 -2.72
N GLU A 13 -13.09 2.83 -2.14
CA GLU A 13 -13.68 2.25 -0.92
C GLU A 13 -14.13 0.80 -1.14
N GLN A 14 -14.86 0.54 -2.22
CA GLN A 14 -15.28 -0.82 -2.58
C GLN A 14 -14.05 -1.69 -2.90
N ALA A 15 -13.07 -1.17 -3.64
CA ALA A 15 -11.87 -1.92 -3.97
C ALA A 15 -11.05 -2.33 -2.72
N ILE A 16 -11.01 -1.48 -1.69
CA ILE A 16 -10.40 -1.82 -0.39
C ILE A 16 -11.15 -3.00 0.24
N ALA A 17 -12.48 -2.92 0.30
CA ALA A 17 -13.29 -3.98 0.90
C ALA A 17 -13.11 -5.33 0.17
N ASP A 18 -13.17 -5.31 -1.16
CA ASP A 18 -12.99 -6.50 -2.00
C ASP A 18 -11.58 -7.10 -1.82
N PHE A 19 -10.56 -6.25 -1.70
CA PHE A 19 -9.18 -6.70 -1.48
C PHE A 19 -9.00 -7.35 -0.11
N GLU A 20 -9.51 -6.72 0.95
CA GLU A 20 -9.44 -7.26 2.31
C GLU A 20 -10.15 -8.62 2.41
N ASP A 21 -11.31 -8.77 1.77
CA ASP A 21 -12.06 -10.02 1.73
C ASP A 21 -11.28 -11.10 0.97
N LYS A 22 -10.87 -10.80 -0.27
CA LYS A 22 -10.16 -11.73 -1.16
C LYS A 22 -8.87 -12.28 -0.56
N PHE A 23 -8.08 -11.45 0.11
CA PHE A 23 -6.78 -11.84 0.66
C PHE A 23 -6.83 -12.13 2.17
N THR A 24 -8.00 -12.00 2.80
CA THR A 24 -8.20 -12.18 4.24
C THR A 24 -7.20 -11.36 5.07
N ILE A 25 -6.95 -10.12 4.64
CA ILE A 25 -6.12 -9.15 5.36
C ILE A 25 -6.95 -7.96 5.81
N LYS A 26 -6.43 -7.19 6.76
CA LYS A 26 -7.00 -5.88 7.12
C LYS A 26 -5.94 -4.81 6.99
N PHE A 27 -6.25 -3.75 6.25
CA PHE A 27 -5.41 -2.57 6.20
C PHE A 27 -5.55 -1.78 7.51
N PRO A 28 -4.43 -1.24 8.05
CA PRO A 28 -4.50 -0.28 9.14
C PRO A 28 -5.37 0.92 8.79
N GLU A 29 -6.15 1.42 9.75
CA GLU A 29 -7.12 2.50 9.52
C GLU A 29 -6.51 3.73 8.84
N LYS A 30 -5.37 4.19 9.35
CA LYS A 30 -4.62 5.33 8.78
C LYS A 30 -4.20 5.09 7.32
N TYR A 31 -3.97 3.84 6.94
CA TYR A 31 -3.61 3.52 5.56
C TYR A 31 -4.85 3.50 4.64
N LYS A 32 -6.01 3.05 5.14
CA LYS A 32 -7.28 3.21 4.41
C LYS A 32 -7.61 4.69 4.22
N GLU A 33 -7.49 5.53 5.25
CA GLU A 33 -7.66 6.99 5.13
C GLU A 33 -6.74 7.58 4.05
N PHE A 34 -5.48 7.12 4.00
CA PHE A 34 -4.54 7.51 2.97
C PHE A 34 -5.01 7.11 1.56
N LEU A 35 -5.47 5.87 1.38
CA LEU A 35 -5.96 5.38 0.10
C LEU A 35 -7.24 6.08 -0.35
N LEU A 36 -8.17 6.36 0.56
CA LEU A 36 -9.39 7.11 0.26
C LEU A 36 -9.11 8.56 -0.10
N LYS A 37 -8.03 9.15 0.43
CA LYS A 37 -7.66 10.54 0.18
C LYS A 37 -6.78 10.74 -1.06
N TYR A 38 -5.88 9.80 -1.34
CA TYR A 38 -4.85 9.96 -2.37
C TYR A 38 -4.83 8.84 -3.42
N ASN A 39 -5.46 7.70 -3.11
CA ASN A 39 -5.40 6.46 -3.87
C ASN A 39 -3.98 6.10 -4.34
N GLY A 40 -3.01 6.19 -3.43
CA GLY A 40 -1.60 6.07 -3.78
C GLY A 40 -1.04 7.37 -4.36
N GLY A 41 -0.30 7.27 -5.46
CA GLY A 41 0.20 8.42 -6.19
C GLY A 41 1.72 8.50 -6.26
N ASN A 42 2.21 9.32 -7.20
CA ASN A 42 3.63 9.56 -7.35
C ASN A 42 4.11 10.53 -6.26
N SER A 43 5.26 10.22 -5.68
CA SER A 43 5.94 11.11 -4.75
C SER A 43 7.07 11.85 -5.48
N LEU A 44 7.19 13.15 -5.25
CA LEU A 44 8.37 13.91 -5.66
C LEU A 44 9.53 13.51 -4.75
N GLN A 45 10.28 12.48 -5.17
CA GLN A 45 11.51 11.96 -4.56
C GLN A 45 11.61 12.25 -3.05
N THR A 46 10.95 11.41 -2.26
CA THR A 46 11.01 11.53 -0.81
C THR A 46 12.03 10.56 -0.27
N SER A 47 13.26 11.05 -0.09
CA SER A 47 14.30 10.36 0.65
C SER A 47 13.94 10.40 2.13
N PHE A 48 13.91 9.23 2.77
CA PHE A 48 13.73 9.11 4.21
C PHE A 48 14.83 8.22 4.78
N SER A 49 15.29 8.53 5.99
CA SER A 49 16.32 7.75 6.66
C SER A 49 15.77 7.14 7.94
N ILE A 50 15.86 5.82 8.07
CA ILE A 50 15.56 5.09 9.31
C ILE A 50 16.84 4.37 9.72
N ASN A 51 17.32 4.59 10.95
CA ASN A 51 18.53 3.95 11.49
C ASN A 51 19.76 4.03 10.56
N ARG A 52 20.03 5.22 10.01
CA ARG A 52 21.13 5.50 9.05
C ARG A 52 21.02 4.79 7.69
N LYS A 53 19.93 4.09 7.41
CA LYS A 53 19.59 3.62 6.06
C LYS A 53 18.67 4.62 5.40
N THR A 54 19.15 5.22 4.31
CA THR A 54 18.36 6.10 3.46
C THR A 54 17.68 5.30 2.36
N SER A 55 16.40 5.53 2.18
CA SER A 55 15.58 4.94 1.15
C SER A 55 14.77 6.02 0.46
N ASP A 56 14.53 5.86 -0.83
CA ASP A 56 13.69 6.77 -1.61
C ASP A 56 12.32 6.14 -1.87
N ILE A 57 11.24 6.88 -1.61
CA ILE A 57 9.89 6.50 -2.03
C ILE A 57 9.59 7.20 -3.35
N ARG A 58 9.34 6.41 -4.39
CA ARG A 58 8.95 6.92 -5.72
C ARG A 58 7.43 7.03 -5.88
N ALA A 59 6.68 6.06 -5.37
CA ALA A 59 5.22 6.06 -5.46
C ALA A 59 4.60 5.18 -4.37
N PHE A 60 3.30 5.38 -4.15
CA PHE A 60 2.46 4.49 -3.36
C PHE A 60 1.48 3.76 -4.26
N TYR A 61 1.24 2.48 -3.96
CA TYR A 61 0.25 1.67 -4.66
C TYR A 61 -1.17 2.17 -4.39
N GLY A 62 -2.01 2.16 -5.43
CA GLY A 62 -3.43 2.46 -5.37
C GLY A 62 -4.29 1.38 -6.05
N PHE A 63 -5.58 1.65 -6.17
CA PHE A 63 -6.58 0.80 -6.81
C PHE A 63 -7.15 1.43 -8.07
N ASN A 64 -7.88 0.65 -8.87
CA ASN A 64 -8.69 1.12 -10.00
C ASN A 64 -7.92 2.04 -10.95
N LYS A 65 -8.18 3.34 -10.88
CA LYS A 65 -7.62 4.42 -11.71
C LYS A 65 -6.17 4.80 -11.36
N ALA A 66 -5.52 4.06 -10.45
CA ALA A 66 -4.09 4.19 -10.21
C ALA A 66 -3.27 3.76 -11.45
N SER A 67 -2.05 4.31 -11.58
CA SER A 67 -1.13 3.95 -12.67
C SER A 67 -0.90 2.44 -12.74
N GLN A 68 -0.84 1.88 -13.94
CA GLN A 68 -0.64 0.44 -14.17
C GLN A 68 0.58 -0.15 -13.45
N TYR A 69 1.63 0.63 -13.18
CA TYR A 69 2.84 0.17 -12.48
C TYR A 69 2.78 0.37 -10.96
N ASN A 70 1.86 1.21 -10.48
CA ASN A 70 1.69 1.57 -9.07
C ASN A 70 0.25 1.23 -8.63
N ASN A 71 -0.25 0.07 -9.06
CA ASN A 71 -1.57 -0.43 -8.72
C ASN A 71 -1.47 -1.80 -8.04
N PHE A 72 -2.32 -2.10 -7.06
CA PHE A 72 -2.37 -3.42 -6.43
C PHE A 72 -2.66 -4.55 -7.43
N GLN A 73 -3.42 -4.29 -8.49
CA GLN A 73 -3.67 -5.25 -9.55
C GLN A 73 -2.37 -5.73 -10.21
N TYR A 74 -1.38 -4.85 -10.38
CA TYR A 74 -0.07 -5.23 -10.90
C TYR A 74 0.64 -6.22 -9.98
N LEU A 75 0.57 -6.03 -8.66
CA LEU A 75 1.16 -6.96 -7.70
C LEU A 75 0.50 -8.34 -7.74
N ILE A 76 -0.82 -8.37 -7.97
CA ILE A 76 -1.58 -9.62 -8.13
C ILE A 76 -1.14 -10.35 -9.40
N GLU A 77 -1.18 -9.67 -10.54
CA GLU A 77 -0.90 -10.26 -11.85
C GLU A 77 0.57 -10.69 -12.01
N SER A 78 1.49 -9.95 -11.40
CA SER A 78 2.91 -10.29 -11.39
C SER A 78 3.29 -11.39 -10.39
N GLY A 79 2.36 -11.82 -9.53
CA GLY A 79 2.60 -12.82 -8.49
C GLY A 79 3.44 -12.30 -7.30
N PHE A 80 3.76 -11.01 -7.25
CA PHE A 80 4.55 -10.41 -6.17
C PHE A 80 3.73 -10.05 -4.92
N LEU A 81 2.39 -10.08 -5.00
CA LEU A 81 1.56 -9.64 -3.88
C LEU A 81 1.84 -10.41 -2.59
N GLU A 82 1.90 -11.74 -2.66
CA GLU A 82 2.13 -12.58 -1.47
C GLU A 82 3.49 -12.26 -0.83
N GLU A 83 4.54 -12.07 -1.63
CA GLU A 83 5.85 -11.66 -1.13
C GLU A 83 5.80 -10.31 -0.40
N VAL A 84 5.05 -9.34 -0.94
CA VAL A 84 4.87 -8.03 -0.32
C VAL A 84 4.09 -8.14 0.99
N LEU A 85 3.01 -8.94 1.01
CA LEU A 85 2.22 -9.17 2.22
C LEU A 85 3.01 -9.89 3.31
N ASP A 86 3.82 -10.88 2.96
CA ASP A 86 4.64 -11.64 3.91
C ASP A 86 5.78 -10.80 4.48
N ARG A 87 6.40 -9.95 3.67
CA ARG A 87 7.48 -9.05 4.13
C ARG A 87 6.96 -7.86 4.94
N GLY A 88 5.77 -7.35 4.63
CA GLY A 88 5.27 -6.08 5.18
C GLY A 88 4.14 -6.22 6.20
N PHE A 89 3.20 -7.15 6.00
CA PHE A 89 1.93 -7.21 6.73
C PHE A 89 1.82 -8.42 7.67
N ARG A 90 2.16 -9.64 7.23
CA ARG A 90 1.95 -10.86 8.04
C ARG A 90 2.95 -11.03 9.19
N GLN A 91 4.16 -10.48 9.09
CA GLN A 91 5.18 -10.61 10.14
C GLN A 91 4.88 -9.84 11.45
N ARG A 92 3.88 -8.95 11.48
CA ARG A 92 3.50 -8.23 12.73
C ARG A 92 2.38 -8.87 13.52
N PHE A 93 1.62 -9.82 12.97
CA PHE A 93 0.48 -10.44 13.68
C PHE A 93 0.83 -11.75 14.41
N TYR A 94 2.05 -12.28 14.23
CA TYR A 94 2.51 -13.50 14.93
C TYR A 94 3.52 -13.25 16.05
N SER A 95 3.82 -12.00 16.42
CA SER A 95 4.78 -11.71 17.50
C SER A 95 4.15 -11.60 18.91
N HIS A 96 2.86 -11.86 19.11
CA HIS A 96 2.21 -11.78 20.43
C HIS A 96 1.24 -12.95 20.68
N SER A 97 1.70 -14.19 20.52
CA SER A 97 1.01 -15.33 21.14
C SER A 97 1.94 -16.45 21.62
N GLN A 98 3.16 -16.13 22.05
CA GLN A 98 3.96 -17.06 22.85
C GLN A 98 4.77 -16.24 23.88
N GLY A 99 4.48 -16.47 25.15
CA GLY A 99 5.08 -15.80 26.31
C GLY A 99 4.08 -15.66 27.44
#